data_AF-A0A1X7TUY8-F1
#
_entry.id   AF-A0A1X7TUY8-F1
#
_cell.length_a   1.000
_cell.length_b   1.000
_cell.length_c   1.000
_cell.angle_alpha   90.00
_cell.angle_beta   90.00
_cell.angle_gamma   90.00
#
_symmetry.space_group_name_H-M   'P 1'
#
loop_
_entity.id
_entity.type
_entity.pdbx_description
1 polymer ?
#
loop_
_entity_poly.entity_id
_entity_poly.type
_entity_poly.pdbx_seq_one_letter_code
_entity_poly.pdbx_strand_id
1 'polypeptide(L)'
;STTSSYNVVHESTTLSTGGANAPSSSGSDGTIPVPTKRREGGFDIKTAKQKIKQVMIENHSDFAGLLQFSLVHVANKLFEVHMIPPEVQQSPTYDAISTCFLSMMNLLDSKSDLEKHCVKYLEALSSVGGPIEFAANLLRKKWTTALEGALEFEQSVKRVRTNDE
;
A
#
# COMPACT_ATOMS: atom_id res chain seq x y z
N SER A 1 -41.21 11.37 -19.42
CA SER A 1 -41.20 12.42 -20.46
C SER A 1 -40.58 13.66 -19.85
N THR A 2 -39.66 14.39 -20.49
CA THR A 2 -39.47 14.55 -21.95
C THR A 2 -37.99 14.64 -22.34
N THR A 3 -37.66 14.11 -23.52
CA THR A 3 -36.34 14.11 -24.18
C THR A 3 -36.08 15.42 -24.94
N SER A 4 -34.83 15.91 -24.98
CA SER A 4 -34.13 16.51 -26.15
C SER A 4 -32.81 17.13 -25.63
N SER A 5 -31.57 16.82 -26.05
CA SER A 5 -30.95 16.36 -27.30
C SER A 5 -30.32 17.48 -28.16
N TYR A 6 -29.06 17.21 -28.53
CA TYR A 6 -28.24 17.70 -29.67
C TYR A 6 -27.84 19.19 -29.80
N ASN A 7 -26.53 19.43 -29.95
CA ASN A 7 -25.94 19.94 -31.21
C ASN A 7 -24.40 19.87 -31.23
N VAL A 8 -23.85 19.47 -32.38
CA VAL A 8 -22.45 19.60 -32.81
C VAL A 8 -22.46 20.57 -34.00
N VAL A 9 -21.46 21.46 -34.14
CA VAL A 9 -21.11 22.34 -35.32
C VAL A 9 -20.14 23.42 -34.79
N HIS A 10 -19.06 23.88 -35.46
CA HIS A 10 -18.41 23.53 -36.73
C HIS A 10 -16.91 23.91 -36.71
N GLU A 11 -16.19 23.47 -37.74
CA GLU A 11 -14.84 23.90 -38.12
C GLU A 11 -14.74 25.41 -38.47
N SER A 12 -13.56 26.01 -38.28
CA SER A 12 -13.14 27.21 -39.04
C SER A 12 -11.62 27.24 -39.25
N THR A 13 -11.24 27.07 -40.51
CA THR A 13 -9.88 27.18 -41.05
C THR A 13 -9.52 28.66 -41.31
N THR A 14 -8.27 29.10 -41.03
CA THR A 14 -7.42 29.88 -41.97
C THR A 14 -6.01 30.16 -41.45
N LEU A 15 -5.02 29.62 -42.18
CA LEU A 15 -3.85 30.30 -42.77
C LEU A 15 -3.12 31.42 -41.98
N SER A 16 -1.81 31.20 -41.78
CA SER A 16 -0.80 32.27 -41.95
C SER A 16 0.34 31.76 -42.82
N THR A 17 0.71 32.54 -43.83
CA THR A 17 1.63 32.16 -44.91
C THR A 17 2.91 33.00 -44.83
N GLY A 18 4.06 32.35 -45.07
CA GLY A 18 5.25 33.03 -45.63
C GLY A 18 6.51 32.98 -44.76
N GLY A 19 7.54 32.26 -45.24
CA GLY A 19 8.88 32.29 -44.62
C GLY A 19 9.83 31.24 -45.19
N ALA A 20 10.77 31.65 -46.03
CA ALA A 20 11.72 30.77 -46.73
C ALA A 20 13.18 31.27 -46.51
N ASN A 21 14.24 30.46 -46.61
CA ASN A 21 14.30 29.08 -47.13
C ASN A 21 15.46 28.23 -46.53
N ALA A 22 15.49 26.97 -46.98
CA ALA A 22 16.60 26.04 -47.25
C ALA A 22 18.07 26.56 -47.34
N PRO A 23 19.08 25.66 -47.47
CA PRO A 23 19.24 24.29 -46.94
C PRO A 23 20.68 23.99 -46.38
N SER A 24 20.91 22.81 -45.78
CA SER A 24 21.92 21.81 -46.24
C SER A 24 22.39 20.80 -45.17
N SER A 25 22.46 19.53 -45.60
CA SER A 25 23.36 18.43 -45.15
C SER A 25 24.07 18.48 -43.79
N SER A 26 23.94 17.41 -42.99
CA SER A 26 24.83 16.25 -43.14
C SER A 26 24.27 15.03 -42.41
N GLY A 27 24.57 13.82 -42.91
CA GLY A 27 24.16 12.58 -42.28
C GLY A 27 25.24 12.01 -41.36
N SER A 28 24.81 11.46 -40.23
CA SER A 28 25.55 10.40 -39.52
C SER A 28 24.53 9.42 -38.93
N ASP A 29 24.42 8.27 -39.58
CA ASP A 29 23.90 7.05 -38.96
C ASP A 29 24.79 6.66 -37.76
N GLY A 30 24.23 5.97 -36.76
CA GLY A 30 24.97 5.60 -35.56
C GLY A 30 24.19 5.69 -34.24
N THR A 31 23.06 4.99 -34.16
CA THR A 31 22.49 4.43 -32.92
C THR A 31 22.50 5.33 -31.68
N ILE A 32 21.42 6.07 -31.45
CA ILE A 32 21.08 6.53 -30.09
C ILE A 32 21.00 5.29 -29.19
N PRO A 33 21.82 5.16 -28.12
CA PRO A 33 21.59 4.13 -27.13
C PRO A 33 20.32 4.53 -26.37
N VAL A 34 19.17 4.01 -26.83
CA VAL A 34 17.95 3.99 -26.03
C VAL A 34 18.36 3.46 -24.67
N PRO A 35 18.11 4.18 -23.56
CA PRO A 35 18.25 3.60 -22.24
C PRO A 35 17.14 2.57 -22.10
N THR A 36 17.38 1.37 -22.63
CA THR A 36 16.73 0.14 -22.20
C THR A 36 17.14 -0.04 -20.76
N LYS A 37 16.42 0.70 -19.91
CA LYS A 37 16.37 0.51 -18.47
C LYS A 37 15.84 -0.91 -18.32
N ARG A 38 16.76 -1.88 -18.30
CA ARG A 38 16.52 -3.21 -17.76
C ARG A 38 15.85 -2.93 -16.43
N ARG A 39 14.54 -3.17 -16.38
CA ARG A 39 13.90 -3.44 -15.11
C ARG A 39 14.48 -4.78 -14.70
N GLU A 40 15.65 -4.74 -14.05
CA GLU A 40 15.90 -5.67 -12.96
C GLU A 40 14.60 -5.76 -12.15
N GLY A 41 14.22 -6.98 -11.76
CA GLY A 41 12.99 -7.25 -11.02
C GLY A 41 13.04 -6.69 -9.60
N GLY A 42 13.25 -5.38 -9.49
CA GLY A 42 13.31 -4.64 -8.25
C GLY A 42 11.92 -4.53 -7.64
N PHE A 43 11.87 -4.72 -6.34
CA PHE A 43 10.67 -4.55 -5.55
C PHE A 43 10.13 -3.12 -5.68
N ASP A 44 8.96 -2.95 -6.30
CA ASP A 44 8.27 -1.66 -6.36
C ASP A 44 7.50 -1.42 -5.06
N ILE A 45 8.15 -0.71 -4.15
CA ILE A 45 7.57 -0.31 -2.86
C ILE A 45 6.29 0.52 -3.00
N LYS A 46 6.13 1.31 -4.07
CA LYS A 46 4.90 2.10 -4.26
C LYS A 46 3.73 1.18 -4.57
N THR A 47 3.93 0.24 -5.48
CA THR A 47 2.94 -0.81 -5.79
C THR A 47 2.63 -1.68 -4.57
N ALA A 48 3.63 -2.04 -3.75
CA ALA A 48 3.42 -2.80 -2.52
C ALA A 48 2.58 -2.04 -1.48
N LYS A 49 2.88 -0.76 -1.21
CA LYS A 49 2.08 0.09 -0.32
C LYS A 49 0.63 0.20 -0.79
N GLN A 50 0.39 0.34 -2.11
CA GLN A 50 -0.97 0.38 -2.66
C GLN A 50 -1.70 -0.96 -2.48
N LYS A 51 -1.04 -2.10 -2.74
CA LYS A 51 -1.61 -3.44 -2.50
C LYS A 51 -2.00 -3.65 -1.03
N ILE A 52 -1.15 -3.25 -0.07
CA ILE A 52 -1.46 -3.31 1.37
C ILE A 52 -2.66 -2.41 1.72
N LYS A 53 -2.66 -1.16 1.24
CA LYS A 53 -3.77 -0.21 1.44
C LYS A 53 -5.08 -0.73 0.87
N GLN A 54 -5.05 -1.33 -0.31
CA GLN A 54 -6.22 -1.90 -0.97
C GLN A 54 -6.85 -3.03 -0.14
N VAL A 55 -6.03 -3.95 0.38
CA VAL A 55 -6.52 -5.01 1.30
C VAL A 55 -7.14 -4.40 2.57
N MET A 56 -6.57 -3.33 3.14
CA MET A 56 -7.16 -2.66 4.31
C MET A 56 -8.53 -2.05 4.02
N ILE A 57 -8.75 -1.52 2.81
CA ILE A 57 -10.02 -0.94 2.36
C ILE A 57 -11.06 -2.04 2.08
N GLU A 58 -10.70 -3.05 1.29
CA GLU A 58 -11.61 -4.14 0.88
C GLU A 58 -12.17 -4.96 2.04
N ASN A 59 -11.44 -4.99 3.17
CA ASN A 59 -11.82 -5.76 4.35
C ASN A 59 -12.24 -4.86 5.52
N HIS A 60 -12.39 -3.55 5.30
CA HIS A 60 -12.59 -2.56 6.37
C HIS A 60 -13.76 -2.92 7.29
N SER A 61 -14.94 -3.16 6.73
CA SER A 61 -16.16 -3.46 7.51
C SER A 61 -16.04 -4.76 8.31
N ASP A 62 -15.42 -5.80 7.74
CA ASP A 62 -15.22 -7.09 8.41
C ASP A 62 -14.28 -6.96 9.60
N PHE A 63 -13.16 -6.26 9.43
CA PHE A 63 -12.22 -5.99 10.53
C PHE A 63 -12.81 -5.04 11.57
N ALA A 64 -13.52 -3.98 11.16
CA ALA A 64 -14.17 -3.06 12.08
C ALA A 64 -15.20 -3.80 12.97
N GLY A 65 -16.07 -4.63 12.38
CA GLY A 65 -17.05 -5.41 13.11
C GLY A 65 -16.44 -6.50 14.01
N LEU A 66 -15.39 -7.18 13.55
CA LEU A 66 -14.67 -8.19 14.33
C LEU A 66 -13.94 -7.57 15.54
N LEU A 67 -13.31 -6.41 15.35
CA LEU A 67 -12.49 -5.77 16.38
C LEU A 67 -13.31 -4.90 17.34
N GLN A 68 -14.58 -4.57 17.05
CA GLN A 68 -15.37 -3.56 17.79
C GLN A 68 -15.39 -3.75 19.32
N PHE A 69 -15.45 -5.00 19.81
CA PHE A 69 -15.46 -5.31 21.24
C PHE A 69 -14.08 -5.44 21.89
N SER A 70 -13.00 -5.33 21.09
CA SER A 70 -11.61 -5.51 21.52
C SER A 70 -10.70 -4.31 21.19
N LEU A 71 -11.25 -3.21 20.68
CA LEU A 71 -10.50 -2.00 20.28
C LEU A 71 -9.57 -1.48 21.39
N VAL A 72 -9.99 -1.52 22.67
CA VAL A 72 -9.15 -1.12 23.81
C VAL A 72 -7.92 -2.03 23.98
N HIS A 73 -8.09 -3.35 23.90
CA HIS A 73 -6.99 -4.31 24.00
C HIS A 73 -6.02 -4.19 22.81
N VAL A 74 -6.56 -4.06 21.60
CA VAL A 74 -5.80 -3.82 20.37
C VAL A 74 -5.01 -2.51 20.46
N ALA A 75 -5.64 -1.43 20.90
CA ALA A 75 -5.00 -0.13 21.02
C ALA A 75 -3.88 -0.14 22.06
N ASN A 76 -4.08 -0.78 23.21
CA ASN A 76 -3.01 -0.97 24.20
C ASN A 76 -1.79 -1.68 23.61
N LYS A 77 -1.98 -2.77 22.85
CA LYS A 77 -0.86 -3.48 22.19
C LYS A 77 -0.20 -2.68 21.08
N LEU A 78 -0.95 -1.88 20.33
CA LEU A 78 -0.39 -0.97 19.35
C LEU A 78 0.36 0.21 20.01
N PHE A 79 -0.10 0.69 21.15
CA PHE A 79 0.56 1.76 21.91
C PHE A 79 1.87 1.28 22.56
N GLU A 80 1.88 0.08 23.17
CA GLU A 80 3.08 -0.59 23.69
C GLU A 80 4.22 -0.65 22.65
N VAL A 81 3.86 -0.84 21.37
CA VAL A 81 4.84 -0.88 20.27
C VAL A 81 4.97 0.45 19.51
N HIS A 82 4.40 1.55 20.01
CA HIS A 82 4.44 2.89 19.36
C HIS A 82 3.89 2.91 17.91
N MET A 83 2.83 2.14 17.64
CA MET A 83 2.05 2.15 16.40
C MET A 83 0.90 3.17 16.41
N ILE A 84 0.50 3.65 17.58
CA ILE A 84 -0.52 4.69 17.74
C ILE A 84 -0.08 5.68 18.82
N PRO A 85 -0.50 6.95 18.75
CA PRO A 85 -0.22 7.94 19.78
C PRO A 85 -1.24 7.83 20.96
N PRO A 86 -0.99 8.49 22.11
CA PRO A 86 -1.84 8.39 23.30
C PRO A 86 -3.31 8.73 23.05
N GLU A 87 -3.60 9.68 22.16
CA GLU A 87 -4.95 10.15 21.87
C GLU A 87 -5.80 9.04 21.22
N VAL A 88 -5.19 8.24 20.35
CA VAL A 88 -5.82 7.08 19.70
C VAL A 88 -5.90 5.89 20.65
N GLN A 89 -4.98 5.78 21.62
CA GLN A 89 -5.08 4.77 22.68
C GLN A 89 -6.27 5.05 23.61
N GLN A 90 -6.49 6.32 23.99
CA GLN A 90 -7.55 6.74 24.91
C GLN A 90 -8.96 6.65 24.31
N SER A 91 -9.11 6.92 23.01
CA SER A 91 -10.39 6.81 22.30
C SER A 91 -10.22 5.98 21.01
N PRO A 92 -10.09 4.65 21.13
CA PRO A 92 -9.70 3.82 20.02
C PRO A 92 -10.87 3.54 19.07
N THR A 93 -10.70 3.90 17.80
CA THR A 93 -11.54 3.46 16.69
C THR A 93 -10.70 2.70 15.68
N TYR A 94 -11.30 1.77 14.94
CA TYR A 94 -10.61 1.07 13.86
C TYR A 94 -10.08 2.04 12.78
N ASP A 95 -10.83 3.12 12.51
CA ASP A 95 -10.44 4.17 11.56
C ASP A 95 -9.20 4.94 12.02
N ALA A 96 -9.13 5.31 13.30
CA ALA A 96 -7.95 6.00 13.84
C ALA A 96 -6.72 5.08 13.84
N ILE A 97 -6.88 3.83 14.27
CA ILE A 97 -5.82 2.81 14.27
C ILE A 97 -5.29 2.54 12.85
N SER A 98 -6.19 2.29 11.89
CA SER A 98 -5.81 2.03 10.49
C SER A 98 -5.22 3.26 9.81
N THR A 99 -5.70 4.47 10.14
CA THR A 99 -5.11 5.73 9.67
C THR A 99 -3.68 5.92 10.17
N CYS A 100 -3.40 5.64 11.45
CA CYS A 100 -2.03 5.68 11.98
C CYS A 100 -1.11 4.69 11.25
N PHE A 101 -1.54 3.43 11.10
CA PHE A 101 -0.80 2.39 10.39
C PHE A 101 -0.47 2.80 8.95
N LEU A 102 -1.48 3.23 8.17
CA LEU A 102 -1.33 3.64 6.77
C LEU A 102 -0.50 4.92 6.62
N SER A 103 -0.61 5.87 7.56
CA SER A 103 0.16 7.12 7.53
C SER A 103 1.65 6.86 7.71
N MET A 104 2.04 6.06 8.71
CA MET A 104 3.44 5.65 8.88
C MET A 104 3.93 4.84 7.68
N MET A 105 3.11 3.89 7.19
CA MET A 105 3.45 3.08 6.00
C MET A 105 3.80 3.95 4.79
N ASN A 106 3.09 5.06 4.58
CA ASN A 106 3.35 5.96 3.46
C ASN A 106 4.74 6.62 3.51
N LEU A 107 5.34 6.77 4.70
CA LEU A 107 6.66 7.40 4.91
C LEU A 107 7.86 6.45 4.69
N LEU A 108 7.64 5.15 4.51
CA LEU A 108 8.73 4.15 4.49
C LEU A 108 9.33 3.98 3.09
N ASP A 109 10.62 4.21 2.88
CA ASP A 109 11.22 4.16 1.54
C ASP A 109 11.96 2.84 1.21
N SER A 110 12.06 1.89 2.16
CA SER A 110 12.71 0.60 1.95
C SER A 110 11.76 -0.60 2.11
N LYS A 111 12.10 -1.72 1.45
CA LYS A 111 11.41 -3.01 1.62
C LYS A 111 11.43 -3.46 3.08
N SER A 112 12.60 -3.42 3.72
CA SER A 112 12.80 -3.88 5.10
C SER A 112 12.03 -3.07 6.13
N ASP A 113 11.89 -1.76 5.95
CA ASP A 113 11.08 -0.93 6.85
C ASP A 113 9.59 -1.23 6.69
N LEU A 114 9.14 -1.43 5.44
CA LEU A 114 7.76 -1.82 5.16
C LEU A 114 7.41 -3.19 5.77
N GLU A 115 8.28 -4.19 5.62
CA GLU A 115 8.13 -5.51 6.26
C GLU A 115 8.09 -5.39 7.78
N LYS A 116 9.07 -4.70 8.37
CA LYS A 116 9.15 -4.48 9.82
C LYS A 116 7.90 -3.77 10.37
N HIS A 117 7.36 -2.80 9.64
CA HIS A 117 6.12 -2.12 10.00
C HIS A 117 4.91 -3.05 9.94
N CYS A 118 4.74 -3.78 8.84
CA CYS A 118 3.67 -4.77 8.69
C CYS A 118 3.73 -5.88 9.75
N VAL A 119 4.90 -6.49 9.96
CA VAL A 119 5.11 -7.56 10.96
C VAL A 119 4.78 -7.05 12.36
N LYS A 120 5.32 -5.89 12.75
CA LYS A 120 5.09 -5.28 14.08
C LYS A 120 3.61 -4.96 14.33
N TYR A 121 2.86 -4.54 13.31
CA TYR A 121 1.41 -4.34 13.41
C TYR A 121 0.67 -5.67 13.61
N LEU A 122 0.98 -6.66 12.78
CA LEU A 122 0.37 -8.00 12.85
C LEU A 122 0.69 -8.71 14.17
N GLU A 123 1.90 -8.55 14.71
CA GLU A 123 2.31 -9.12 16.00
C GLU A 123 1.61 -8.45 17.19
N ALA A 124 1.45 -7.13 17.17
CA ALA A 124 0.66 -6.42 18.18
C ALA A 124 -0.79 -6.94 18.20
N LEU A 125 -1.42 -7.11 17.03
CA LEU A 125 -2.75 -7.72 16.92
C LEU A 125 -2.75 -9.18 17.42
N SER A 126 -1.80 -10.01 16.97
CA SER A 126 -1.69 -11.41 17.40
C SER A 126 -1.49 -11.56 18.91
N SER A 127 -0.78 -10.64 19.56
CA SER A 127 -0.51 -10.67 21.00
C SER A 127 -1.73 -10.47 21.90
N VAL A 128 -2.88 -10.05 21.33
CA VAL A 128 -4.17 -9.99 22.04
C VAL A 128 -4.82 -11.39 22.14
N GLY A 129 -4.50 -12.32 21.24
CA GLY A 129 -5.04 -13.67 21.22
C GLY A 129 -6.47 -13.79 20.65
N GLY A 130 -7.00 -15.02 20.66
CA GLY A 130 -8.41 -15.30 20.37
C GLY A 130 -8.85 -14.85 18.96
N PRO A 131 -10.05 -14.24 18.81
CA PRO A 131 -10.54 -13.74 17.52
C PRO A 131 -9.60 -12.72 16.85
N ILE A 132 -8.80 -11.99 17.65
CA ILE A 132 -7.89 -10.94 17.16
C ILE A 132 -6.62 -11.55 16.56
N GLU A 133 -6.12 -12.64 17.14
CA GLU A 133 -5.04 -13.43 16.55
C GLU A 133 -5.49 -14.10 15.24
N PHE A 134 -6.71 -14.61 15.18
CA PHE A 134 -7.30 -15.09 13.94
C PHE A 134 -7.38 -13.96 12.88
N ALA A 135 -7.82 -12.76 13.27
CA ALA A 135 -7.86 -11.58 12.40
C ALA A 135 -6.47 -11.23 11.84
N ALA A 136 -5.45 -11.18 12.69
CA ALA A 136 -4.07 -10.88 12.32
C ALA A 136 -3.52 -11.92 11.33
N ASN A 137 -3.77 -13.21 11.57
CA ASN A 137 -3.35 -14.28 10.68
C ASN A 137 -4.12 -14.29 9.34
N LEU A 138 -5.39 -13.88 9.32
CA LEU A 138 -6.15 -13.67 8.08
C LEU A 138 -5.62 -12.46 7.29
N LEU A 139 -5.32 -11.34 7.96
CA LEU A 139 -4.76 -10.15 7.33
C LEU A 139 -3.39 -10.44 6.72
N ARG A 140 -2.52 -11.13 7.46
CA ARG A 140 -1.20 -11.61 6.99
C ARG A 140 -1.35 -12.41 5.69
N LYS A 141 -2.24 -13.40 5.66
CA LYS A 141 -2.54 -14.19 4.45
C LYS A 141 -3.01 -13.32 3.29
N LYS A 142 -3.95 -12.40 3.51
CA LYS A 142 -4.46 -11.49 2.46
C LYS A 142 -3.35 -10.58 1.91
N TRP A 143 -2.48 -10.02 2.75
CA TRP A 143 -1.32 -9.24 2.29
C TRP A 143 -0.31 -10.11 1.51
N THR A 144 0.08 -11.28 2.02
CA THR A 144 0.99 -12.20 1.30
C THR A 144 0.44 -12.58 -0.08
N THR A 145 -0.86 -12.89 -0.17
CA THR A 145 -1.53 -13.19 -1.45
C THR A 145 -1.55 -11.97 -2.38
N ALA A 146 -1.99 -10.81 -1.90
CA ALA A 146 -2.05 -9.60 -2.72
C ALA A 146 -0.67 -9.17 -3.23
N LEU A 147 0.39 -9.38 -2.45
CA LEU A 147 1.77 -9.08 -2.78
C LEU A 147 2.48 -10.20 -3.56
N GLU A 148 1.81 -11.32 -3.86
CA GLU A 148 2.39 -12.46 -4.58
C GLU A 148 3.68 -13.00 -3.91
N GLY A 149 3.75 -12.91 -2.57
CA GLY A 149 4.95 -13.29 -1.80
C GLY A 149 6.13 -12.32 -1.87
N ALA A 150 5.98 -11.13 -2.48
CA ALA A 150 7.07 -10.15 -2.61
C ALA A 150 7.58 -9.57 -1.28
N LEU A 151 6.76 -9.66 -0.21
CA LEU A 151 7.13 -9.34 1.17
C LEU A 151 7.01 -10.57 2.06
N GLU A 152 7.97 -10.71 2.97
CA GLU A 152 8.02 -11.75 3.99
C GLU A 152 7.43 -11.21 5.29
N PHE A 153 6.30 -11.80 5.71
CA PHE A 153 5.66 -11.50 6.99
C PHE A 153 5.85 -12.66 7.95
N GLU A 154 7.11 -13.07 8.16
CA GLU A 154 7.44 -14.07 9.16
C GLU A 154 6.96 -13.62 10.55
N GLN A 155 6.54 -14.58 11.37
CA GLN A 155 6.27 -14.32 12.78
C GLN A 155 7.58 -14.36 13.56
N SER A 156 7.77 -13.46 14.54
CA SER A 156 8.82 -13.55 15.54
C SER A 156 8.55 -14.68 16.53
N VAL A 157 8.48 -15.92 16.03
CA VAL A 157 8.33 -17.12 16.85
C VAL A 157 9.59 -17.25 17.69
N LYS A 158 9.49 -16.86 18.97
CA LYS A 158 10.36 -17.42 20.01
C LYS A 158 10.11 -18.92 20.02
N ARG A 159 10.90 -19.65 19.23
CA ARG A 159 11.03 -21.11 19.34
C ARG A 159 11.62 -21.42 20.70
N VAL A 160 10.75 -21.49 21.71
CA VAL A 160 11.00 -22.32 22.88
C VAL A 160 11.10 -23.73 22.31
N ARG A 161 12.34 -24.16 22.08
CA ARG A 161 12.63 -25.58 21.97
C ARG A 161 12.37 -26.15 23.36
N THR A 162 11.20 -26.73 23.57
CA THR A 162 11.07 -27.78 24.57
C THR A 162 11.89 -28.96 24.04
N ASN A 163 13.18 -28.92 24.37
CA ASN A 163 13.95 -30.15 24.46
C ASN A 163 13.43 -30.81 25.75
N ASP A 164 12.33 -31.54 25.62
CA ASP A 164 11.95 -32.54 26.63
C ASP A 164 13.03 -33.65 26.64
N GLU A 165 13.23 -34.25 27.81
CA GLU A 165 14.41 -35.03 28.23
C GLU A 165 14.74 -36.28 27.37
#